data_AF-A0A9D6I9A8-F1
#
_entry.id   AF-A0A9D6I9A8-F1
#
_cell.length_a   1.000
_cell.length_b   1.000
_cell.length_c   1.000
_cell.angle_alpha   90.00
_cell.angle_beta   90.00
_cell.angle_gamma   90.00
#
_symmetry.space_group_name_H-M   'P 1'
#
loop_
_entity.id
_entity.type
_entity.pdbx_description
1 polymer ?
#
loop_
_entity_poly.entity_id
_entity_poly.type
_entity_poly.pdbx_seq_one_letter_code
_entity_poly.pdbx_strand_id
1 'polypeptide(L)'
;ARALLAALLEDARRRGITVALLEVRPTNAEAVGLYEGLGFQIVGRRKGYYFDTGEDALLMQADLAPSPSSSPPRATLDGHD
;
A
#
# COMPACT_ATOMS: atom_id res chain seq x y z
N ALA A 1 10.00 8.74 10.79
CA ALA A 1 8.95 8.61 9.76
C ALA A 1 8.52 7.17 9.53
N ARG A 2 9.42 6.27 9.11
CA ARG A 2 9.09 4.87 8.74
C ARG A 2 8.24 4.10 9.75
N ALA A 3 8.61 4.13 11.03
CA ALA A 3 7.89 3.39 12.08
C ALA A 3 6.44 3.83 12.24
N LEU A 4 6.17 5.14 12.16
CA LEU A 4 4.81 5.68 12.27
C LEU A 4 3.95 5.26 11.08
N LEU A 5 4.48 5.35 9.86
CA LEU A 5 3.76 4.96 8.66
C LEU A 5 3.52 3.44 8.63
N ALA A 6 4.52 2.64 9.00
CA ALA A 6 4.36 1.19 9.12
C ALA A 6 3.26 0.81 10.14
N ALA A 7 3.24 1.47 11.31
CA ALA A 7 2.21 1.25 12.32
C ALA A 7 0.81 1.65 11.81
N LEU A 8 0.71 2.74 11.05
CA LEU A 8 -0.54 3.18 10.42
C LEU A 8 -1.06 2.17 9.38
N LEU A 9 -0.18 1.67 8.50
CA LEU A 9 -0.55 0.67 7.51
C LEU A 9 -1.01 -0.63 8.17
N GLU A 10 -0.35 -1.02 9.27
CA GLU A 10 -0.73 -2.21 10.01
C GLU A 10 -2.07 -2.04 10.74
N ASP A 11 -2.36 -0.85 11.27
CA ASP A 11 -3.69 -0.54 11.81
C ASP A 11 -4.76 -0.55 10.71
N ALA A 12 -4.45 -0.01 9.53
CA ALA A 12 -5.34 -0.05 8.38
C ALA A 12 -5.67 -1.50 7.97
N ARG A 13 -4.67 -2.39 7.91
CA ARG A 13 -4.88 -3.83 7.66
C ARG A 13 -5.82 -4.45 8.68
N ARG A 14 -5.60 -4.21 9.98
CA ARG A 14 -6.47 -4.74 11.05
C ARG A 14 -7.92 -4.27 10.95
N ARG A 15 -8.15 -3.09 10.37
CA ARG A 15 -9.49 -2.53 10.12
C ARG A 15 -10.12 -3.05 8.83
N GLY A 16 -9.45 -3.91 8.08
CA GLY A 16 -9.94 -4.45 6.80
C GLY A 16 -9.78 -3.48 5.63
N ILE A 17 -8.96 -2.44 5.76
CA ILE A 17 -8.63 -1.57 4.63
C ILE A 17 -7.71 -2.34 3.68
N THR A 18 -8.06 -2.34 2.41
CA THR A 18 -7.36 -3.14 1.38
C THR A 18 -6.40 -2.32 0.52
N VAL A 19 -6.52 -0.99 0.51
CA VAL A 19 -5.68 -0.12 -0.33
C VAL A 19 -5.33 1.15 0.43
N ALA A 20 -4.06 1.54 0.37
CA ALA A 20 -3.59 2.87 0.77
C ALA A 20 -3.06 3.62 -0.46
N LEU A 21 -3.45 4.89 -0.60
CA LEU A 21 -3.01 5.80 -1.67
C LEU A 21 -2.32 7.02 -1.07
N LEU A 22 -1.30 7.52 -1.75
CA LEU A 22 -0.66 8.79 -1.43
C LEU A 22 -0.17 9.51 -2.67
N GLU A 23 0.06 10.80 -2.52
CA GLU A 23 0.62 11.67 -3.57
C GLU A 23 1.94 12.25 -3.08
N VAL A 24 2.98 12.19 -3.91
CA VAL A 24 4.33 12.67 -3.55
C VAL A 24 4.97 13.42 -4.72
N ARG A 25 5.71 14.49 -4.42
CA ARG A 25 6.53 15.20 -5.41
C ARG A 25 7.60 14.25 -5.97
N PRO A 26 7.74 14.13 -7.31
CA PRO A 26 8.77 13.29 -7.92
C PRO A 26 10.19 13.66 -7.48
N THR A 27 10.42 14.92 -7.14
CA THR A 27 11.72 15.47 -6.70
C THR A 27 12.07 15.09 -5.26
N ASN A 28 11.12 14.60 -4.45
CA ASN A 28 11.37 14.15 -3.09
C ASN A 28 11.80 12.67 -3.05
N ALA A 29 13.02 12.41 -3.52
CA ALA A 29 13.57 11.06 -3.64
C ALA A 29 13.61 10.29 -2.31
N GLU A 30 13.83 10.99 -1.18
CA GLU A 30 13.83 10.37 0.16
C GLU A 30 12.44 9.84 0.52
N ALA A 31 11.39 10.62 0.29
CA ALA A 31 10.01 10.19 0.54
C ALA A 31 9.59 9.07 -0.42
N VAL A 32 9.95 9.17 -1.71
CA VAL A 32 9.68 8.10 -2.68
C VAL A 32 10.30 6.78 -2.22
N GLY A 33 11.60 6.78 -1.89
CA GLY A 33 12.29 5.57 -1.42
C GLY A 33 11.72 5.03 -0.10
N LEU A 34 11.27 5.90 0.81
CA LEU A 34 10.58 5.49 2.03
C LEU A 34 9.27 4.73 1.71
N TYR A 35 8.46 5.25 0.79
CA TYR A 35 7.19 4.64 0.42
C TYR A 35 7.40 3.31 -0.33
N GLU A 36 8.35 3.27 -1.27
CA GLU A 36 8.74 2.02 -1.96
C GLU A 36 9.18 0.95 -0.95
N GLY A 37 10.01 1.31 0.03
CA GLY A 37 10.46 0.42 1.11
C GLY A 37 9.37 -0.02 2.10
N LEU A 38 8.15 0.50 1.96
CA LEU A 38 6.95 0.10 2.72
C LEU A 38 5.90 -0.61 1.83
N GLY A 39 6.23 -0.90 0.57
CA GLY A 39 5.37 -1.65 -0.34
C GLY A 39 4.46 -0.77 -1.21
N PHE A 40 4.65 0.55 -1.23
CA PHE A 40 3.96 1.39 -2.20
C PHE A 40 4.60 1.26 -3.58
N GLN A 41 3.78 1.36 -4.62
CA GLN A 41 4.18 1.34 -6.02
C GLN A 41 3.55 2.52 -6.75
N ILE A 42 4.23 3.08 -7.74
CA ILE A 42 3.68 4.17 -8.56
C ILE A 42 2.56 3.61 -9.44
N VAL A 43 1.35 4.15 -9.31
CA VAL A 43 0.17 3.77 -10.11
C VAL A 43 -0.30 4.88 -11.04
N GLY A 44 0.27 6.07 -10.93
CA GLY A 44 -0.06 7.16 -11.83
C GLY A 44 0.74 8.42 -11.56
N ARG A 45 0.48 9.44 -12.39
CA ARG A 45 1.10 10.77 -12.29
C ARG A 45 0.07 11.83 -12.62
N ARG A 46 -0.11 12.80 -11.71
CA ARG A 46 -0.97 13.97 -11.92
C ARG A 46 -0.12 15.13 -12.42
N LYS A 47 -0.41 15.61 -13.63
CA LYS A 47 0.34 16.70 -14.24
C LYS A 47 0.02 18.03 -13.58
N GLY A 48 1.04 18.81 -13.25
CA GLY A 48 0.89 20.17 -12.68
C GLY A 48 0.07 20.23 -11.41
N TYR A 49 0.12 19.17 -10.58
CA TYR A 49 -0.69 19.06 -9.36
C TYR A 49 -0.32 20.11 -8.31
N TYR A 50 0.97 20.45 -8.20
CA TYR A 50 1.44 21.47 -7.28
C TYR A 50 1.46 22.84 -7.97
N PHE A 51 0.40 23.62 -7.76
CA PHE A 51 0.19 24.93 -8.41
C PHE A 51 1.27 25.97 -8.11
N ASP A 52 1.96 25.86 -6.98
CA ASP A 52 3.02 26.77 -6.56
C ASP A 52 4.32 26.64 -7.37
N THR A 53 4.53 25.47 -7.96
CA THR A 53 5.80 25.05 -8.59
C THR A 53 5.60 24.51 -10.01
N GLY A 54 4.35 24.20 -10.40
CA GLY A 54 4.03 23.52 -11.64
C GLY A 54 4.43 22.05 -11.64
N GLU A 55 4.91 21.51 -10.50
CA GLU A 55 5.38 20.14 -10.42
C GLU A 55 4.22 19.13 -10.47
N ASP A 56 4.52 17.99 -11.08
CA ASP A 56 3.64 16.83 -11.07
C ASP A 56 3.59 16.20 -9.67
N ALA A 57 2.60 15.35 -9.42
CA ALA A 57 2.57 14.43 -8.28
C ALA A 57 2.59 12.99 -8.77
N LEU A 58 3.41 12.14 -8.14
CA LEU A 58 3.32 10.69 -8.27
C LEU A 58 2.18 10.21 -7.39
N LEU A 59 1.24 9.46 -7.96
CA LEU A 59 0.25 8.71 -7.21
C LEU A 59 0.83 7.33 -6.90
N MET A 60 1.00 7.01 -5.63
CA MET A 60 1.51 5.71 -5.19
C MET A 60 0.45 4.94 -4.42
N GLN A 61 0.46 3.62 -4.55
CA GLN A 61 -0.50 2.70 -3.94
C GLN A 61 0.22 1.56 -3.23
N ALA A 62 -0.25 1.20 -2.03
CA ALA A 62 0.09 -0.05 -1.36
C ALA A 62 -1.15 -0.94 -1.28
N ASP A 63 -0.99 -2.21 -1.64
CA ASP A 63 -2.00 -3.25 -1.38
C ASP A 63 -1.87 -3.71 0.08
N LEU A 64 -2.99 -3.66 0.78
CA LEU A 64 -3.13 -4.04 2.19
C LEU A 64 -4.03 -5.26 2.36
N ALA A 65 -4.61 -5.79 1.28
CA ALA A 65 -5.41 -6.99 1.34
C ALA A 65 -4.56 -8.16 1.88
N PRO A 66 -5.14 -9.04 2.71
CA PRO A 66 -4.46 -10.25 3.11
C PRO A 66 -4.13 -11.06 1.86
N SER A 67 -2.87 -11.45 1.70
CA SER A 67 -2.46 -12.33 0.61
C SER A 67 -3.30 -13.62 0.70
N PRO A 68 -3.84 -14.15 -0.41
CA PRO A 68 -4.73 -15.31 -0.38
C PRO A 68 -4.04 -16.63 0.05
N SER A 69 -2.84 -16.59 0.60
CA SER A 69 -2.09 -17.77 1.07
C SER A 69 -2.50 -18.16 2.50
N SER A 70 -3.67 -18.76 2.62
CA SER A 70 -3.99 -19.75 3.64
C SER A 70 -5.26 -20.44 3.18
N SER A 71 -5.12 -21.45 2.31
CA SER A 71 -6.18 -22.43 2.14
C SER A 71 -6.57 -22.96 3.53
N PRO A 72 -7.85 -22.98 3.92
CA PRO A 72 -8.23 -23.69 5.13
C PRO A 72 -7.83 -25.16 4.97
N PRO A 73 -7.35 -25.85 6.01
CA PRO A 73 -7.12 -27.28 5.93
C PRO A 73 -8.43 -27.94 5.50
N ARG A 74 -8.39 -28.61 4.36
CA ARG A 74 -9.50 -29.39 3.79
C ARG A 74 -9.90 -30.39 4.88
N ALA A 75 -11.05 -30.17 5.52
CA ALA A 75 -11.61 -31.16 6.43
C ALA A 75 -11.91 -32.41 5.59
N THR A 76 -11.07 -33.43 5.72
CA THR A 76 -11.36 -34.78 5.25
C THR A 76 -12.52 -35.29 6.10
N LEU A 77 -13.74 -35.18 5.58
CA LEU A 77 -14.85 -36.01 6.02
C LEU A 77 -14.62 -37.40 5.43
N ASP A 78 -13.70 -38.15 6.03
CA ASP A 78 -13.69 -39.61 5.92
C ASP A 78 -14.56 -40.15 7.05
N GLY A 79 -15.61 -40.84 6.64
CA GLY A 79 -16.61 -41.44 7.52
C GLY A 79 -17.71 -42.06 6.67
N HIS A 80 -17.32 -42.98 5.80
CA HIS A 80 -18.20 -44.01 5.25
C HIS A 80 -18.45 -45.06 6.35
N ASP A 81 -19.65 -45.67 6.29
CA ASP A 81 -20.21 -46.75 7.11
C ASP A 81 -20.82 -46.42 8.49
#